data_AF-A0A537FNE1-F1
#
_entry.id   AF-A0A537FNE1-F1
#
_cell.length_a   1.000
_cell.length_b   1.000
_cell.length_c   1.000
_cell.angle_alpha   90.00
_cell.angle_beta   90.00
_cell.angle_gamma   90.00
#
_symmetry.space_group_name_H-M   'P 1'
#
loop_
_entity.id
_entity.type
_entity.pdbx_description
1 polymer ?
#
loop_
_entity_poly.entity_id
_entity_poly.type
_entity_poly.pdbx_seq_one_letter_code
_entity_poly.pdbx_strand_id
1 'polypeptide(L)' 'TKEVLDTLTPREAKVLRMRFGIEMSTDHTLEEVGKQFDVTRERIRQIEAKALRKLRHPSRSERLKSFLDQEG' A
#
# COMPACT_ATOMS: atom_id res chain seq x y z
N THR A 1 -5.06 -7.65 7.70
CA THR A 1 -4.29 -6.69 6.86
C THR A 1 -4.81 -6.49 5.43
N LYS A 2 -5.51 -7.45 4.79
CA LYS A 2 -6.04 -7.31 3.40
C LYS A 2 -7.07 -6.19 3.20
N GLU A 3 -8.01 -6.02 4.12
CA GLU A 3 -9.18 -5.14 3.96
C GLU A 3 -8.82 -3.64 3.82
N VAL A 4 -7.68 -3.24 4.36
CA VAL A 4 -7.22 -1.85 4.34
C VAL A 4 -6.73 -1.43 2.96
N LEU A 5 -6.07 -2.36 2.24
CA LEU A 5 -5.60 -2.11 0.87
C LEU A 5 -6.78 -1.97 -0.10
N ASP A 6 -7.89 -2.64 0.18
CA ASP A 6 -9.11 -2.54 -0.63
C ASP A 6 -9.81 -1.18 -0.50
N THR A 7 -9.46 -0.39 0.53
CA THR A 7 -9.92 1.01 0.66
C THR A 7 -9.11 2.01 -0.16
N LEU A 8 -8.00 1.57 -0.76
CA LEU A 8 -7.17 2.39 -1.64
C LEU A 8 -7.64 2.24 -3.09
N THR A 9 -7.16 3.12 -3.96
CA THR A 9 -7.42 2.92 -5.39
C THR A 9 -6.71 1.66 -5.89
N PRO A 10 -7.22 0.97 -6.93
CA PRO A 10 -6.60 -0.25 -7.45
C PRO A 10 -5.10 -0.07 -7.79
N ARG A 11 -4.72 1.13 -8.24
CA ARG A 11 -3.32 1.48 -8.54
C ARG A 11 -2.47 1.61 -7.28
N GLU A 12 -2.96 2.28 -6.23
CA GLU A 12 -2.28 2.40 -4.94
C GLU A 12 -2.15 1.04 -4.25
N ALA A 13 -3.23 0.25 -4.23
CA ALA A 13 -3.23 -1.09 -3.66
C ALA A 13 -2.22 -1.99 -4.37
N LYS A 14 -2.19 -1.99 -5.71
CA LYS A 14 -1.26 -2.81 -6.50
C LYS A 14 0.20 -2.39 -6.31
N VAL A 15 0.49 -1.09 -6.24
CA VAL A 15 1.84 -0.58 -5.90
C VAL A 15 2.28 -1.07 -4.52
N LEU A 16 1.43 -0.97 -3.49
CA LEU A 16 1.77 -1.48 -2.16
C LEU A 16 1.91 -3.00 -2.13
N ARG A 17 1.02 -3.75 -2.80
CA ARG A 17 1.11 -5.22 -2.89
C ARG A 17 2.44 -5.67 -3.48
N MET A 18 2.88 -5.04 -4.57
CA MET A 18 4.17 -5.31 -5.17
C MET A 18 5.35 -4.88 -4.30
N ARG A 19 5.29 -3.71 -3.66
CA ARG A 19 6.37 -3.17 -2.82
C ARG A 19 6.62 -3.99 -1.56
N PHE A 20 5.57 -4.58 -0.99
CA PHE A 20 5.62 -5.31 0.28
C PHE A 20 5.44 -6.82 0.11
N GLY A 21 5.37 -7.32 -1.13
CA GLY A 21 5.11 -8.75 -1.40
C GLY A 21 3.76 -9.24 -0.85
N ILE A 22 2.77 -8.36 -0.72
CA ILE A 22 1.46 -8.73 -0.16
C ILE A 22 0.67 -9.43 -1.26
N GLU A 23 0.31 -10.70 -1.03
CA GLU A 23 -0.29 -11.62 -2.03
C GLU A 23 0.64 -11.99 -3.20
N MET A 24 1.93 -11.70 -3.08
CA MET A 24 2.95 -12.06 -4.07
C MET A 24 4.09 -12.79 -3.36
N SER A 25 4.79 -13.67 -4.08
CA SER A 25 5.92 -14.43 -3.54
C SER A 25 7.18 -13.59 -3.35
N THR A 26 7.26 -12.40 -3.94
CA THR A 26 8.43 -11.53 -3.94
C THR A 26 8.05 -10.05 -3.88
N ASP A 27 8.82 -9.29 -3.09
CA ASP A 27 8.80 -7.84 -3.09
C ASP A 27 9.53 -7.27 -4.32
N HIS A 28 9.11 -6.09 -4.75
CA HIS A 28 9.69 -5.39 -5.89
C HIS A 28 10.23 -4.02 -5.46
N THR A 29 11.33 -3.62 -6.08
CA THR A 29 11.92 -2.29 -5.89
C THR A 29 11.02 -1.20 -6.51
N LEU A 30 11.18 0.04 -6.06
CA LEU A 30 10.47 1.21 -6.64
C LEU A 30 10.69 1.33 -8.16
N GLU A 31 11.84 0.87 -8.64
CA GLU A 31 12.25 0.95 -10.03
C GLU A 31 11.59 -0.13 -10.89
N GLU A 32 11.51 -1.36 -10.39
CA GLU A 32 10.77 -2.45 -11.05
C GLU A 32 9.27 -2.19 -11.10
N VAL A 33 8.71 -1.69 -9.99
CA VAL A 33 7.31 -1.24 -9.96
C VAL A 33 7.13 -0.07 -10.93
N GLY A 34 8.07 0.89 -10.98
CA GLY A 34 8.02 1.99 -11.94
C GLY A 34 7.94 1.50 -13.39
N LYS A 35 8.81 0.55 -13.76
CA LYS A 35 8.81 -0.09 -15.08
C LYS A 35 7.49 -0.79 -15.41
N GLN A 36 6.90 -1.54 -14.48
CA GLN A 36 5.61 -2.21 -14.71
C GLN A 36 4.43 -1.25 -14.86
N PHE A 37 4.48 -0.09 -14.20
CA PHE A 37 3.41 0.90 -14.25
C PHE A 37 3.65 1.99 -15.30
N ASP A 38 4.72 1.87 -16.10
CA ASP A 38 5.19 2.86 -17.08
C ASP A 38 5.30 4.27 -16.47
N VAL A 39 5.92 4.33 -15.29
CA VAL A 39 6.14 5.58 -14.56
C VAL A 39 7.51 5.64 -13.92
N THR A 40 7.94 6.85 -13.59
CA THR A 40 9.23 7.05 -12.93
C THR A 40 9.23 6.50 -11.50
N ARG A 41 10.43 6.17 -11.01
CA ARG A 41 10.67 5.79 -9.61
C ARG A 41 10.06 6.80 -8.62
N GLU A 42 10.21 8.08 -8.89
CA GLU A 42 9.67 9.13 -8.02
C GLU A 42 8.14 9.13 -8.01
N ARG A 43 7.51 8.78 -9.13
CA ARG A 43 6.06 8.64 -9.18
C ARG A 43 5.57 7.50 -8.28
N ILE A 44 6.26 6.36 -8.25
CA ILE A 44 5.95 5.26 -7.33
C ILE A 44 6.11 5.71 -5.88
N ARG A 45 7.21 6.42 -5.55
CA ARG A 45 7.44 6.97 -4.21
C ARG A 45 6.31 7.91 -3.76
N GLN A 46 5.83 8.78 -4.65
CA GLN A 46 4.69 9.66 -4.36
C GLN A 46 3.40 8.87 -4.10
N ILE A 47 3.14 7.81 -4.89
CA ILE A 47 1.97 6.94 -4.71
C ILE A 47 2.04 6.23 -3.35
N GLU A 48 3.21 5.68 -3.01
CA GLU A 48 3.45 5.02 -1.73
C GLU A 48 3.21 5.98 -0.55
N ALA A 49 3.81 7.18 -0.58
CA ALA A 49 3.61 8.20 0.45
C ALA A 49 2.13 8.62 0.58
N LYS A 50 1.43 8.78 -0.54
CA LYS A 50 0.01 9.13 -0.56
C LYS A 50 -0.86 8.02 0.02
N ALA A 51 -0.57 6.77 -0.33
CA ALA A 51 -1.29 5.61 0.19
C ALA A 51 -1.06 5.47 1.69
N LEU A 52 0.20 5.52 2.17
CA LEU A 52 0.54 5.50 3.59
C LEU A 52 -0.15 6.63 4.38
N ARG A 53 -0.24 7.84 3.80
CA ARG A 53 -0.97 8.95 4.41
C ARG A 53 -2.47 8.65 4.56
N LYS A 54 -3.09 7.98 3.58
CA LYS A 54 -4.49 7.53 3.66
C LYS A 54 -4.66 6.45 4.72
N LEU A 55 -3.69 5.54 4.88
CA LEU A 55 -3.72 4.49 5.89
C LEU A 55 -3.57 5.04 7.32
N ARG A 56 -2.76 6.09 7.49
CA ARG A 56 -2.53 6.77 8.78
C ARG A 56 -3.62 7.77 9.17
N HIS A 57 -4.61 8.03 8.32
CA HIS A 57 -5.64 9.03 8.62
C HIS A 57 -6.58 8.52 9.72
N PRO A 58 -6.89 9.31 10.78
CA PRO A 58 -7.67 8.88 11.94
C PRO A 58 -8.98 8.15 11.60
N SER A 59 -9.73 8.65 10.62
CA SER A 59 -10.98 8.03 10.16
C SER A 59 -10.85 6.61 9.59
N ARG A 60 -9.65 6.23 9.13
CA ARG A 60 -9.32 4.87 8.66
C ARG A 60 -8.45 4.13 9.68
N SER A 61 -7.65 4.84 10.48
CA SER A 61 -6.80 4.25 11.50
C SER A 61 -7.59 3.79 12.74
N GLU A 62 -8.76 4.36 13.04
CA GLU A 62 -9.68 3.82 14.07
C GLU A 62 -10.13 2.40 13.71
N ARG A 63 -10.50 2.17 12.44
CA ARG A 63 -10.79 0.83 11.91
C ARG A 63 -9.56 -0.10 11.96
N LEU A 64 -8.35 0.43 11.83
CA LEU A 64 -7.12 -0.36 11.95
C LEU A 64 -6.77 -0.69 13.40
N LYS A 65 -6.92 0.26 14.33
CA LYS A 65 -6.68 0.05 15.77
C LYS A 65 -7.64 -0.98 16.33
N SER A 66 -8.93 -0.91 15.98
CA SER A 66 -9.91 -1.91 16.43
C SER A 66 -9.62 -3.32 15.91
N PHE A 67 -8.90 -3.46 14.79
CA PHE A 67 -8.49 -4.75 14.24
C PHE A 67 -7.14 -5.25 14.78
N LEU A 68 -6.19 -4.35 15.07
CA LEU A 68 -4.90 -4.71 15.66
C LEU A 68 -5.01 -5.06 17.16
N ASP A 69 -5.96 -4.49 17.88
CA ASP A 69 -6.25 -4.85 19.29
C ASP A 69 -6.95 -6.23 19.43
N GLN A 70 -7.35 -6.90 18.33
CA GLN A 70 -7.94 -8.25 18.36
C GLN A 70 -6.92 -9.39 18.16
N GLU A 71 -5.63 -9.08 17.94
CA GLU A 71 -4.53 -10.07 17.97
C GLU A 71 -3.67 -9.94 19.24
N GLY A 72 -4.34 -9.67 20.39
CA GLY A 72 -3.76 -9.71 21.73
C GLY A 72 -4.29 -10.88 22.55
#